data_AF-M6YI52-F1
#
_entry.id   AF-M6YI52-F1
#
_cell.length_a   1.000
_cell.length_b   1.000
_cell.length_c   1.000
_cell.angle_alpha   90.00
_cell.angle_beta   90.00
_cell.angle_gamma   90.00
#
_symmetry.space_group_name_H-M   'P 1'
#
loop_
_entity.id
_entity.type
_entity.pdbx_description
1 polymer ?
#
loop_
_entity_poly.entity_id
_entity_poly.type
_entity_poly.pdbx_seq_one_letter_code
_entity_poly.pdbx_strand_id
1 'polypeptide(L)'
;MKHDFPCDPTSLVKWRKRIGSEGVEKFLEETILLGQREGQIKEPEFRRVNVDTTVQEKAITFPTDAKLYHKMRQVLVKEASKENIQLRQSYKRKGKLAFIKQGRYFHAKQSKRAHKETKRLKTYLGCVKTGYREK
;
A
#
# COMPACT_ATOMS: atom_id res chain seq x y z
N MET A 1 37.19 8.07 2.69
CA MET A 1 36.54 9.35 2.33
C MET A 1 35.19 9.41 3.00
N LYS A 2 35.02 10.30 3.98
CA LYS A 2 33.72 10.59 4.60
C LYS A 2 33.10 11.71 3.77
N HIS A 3 31.97 11.45 3.14
CA HIS A 3 31.26 12.46 2.34
C HIS A 3 30.27 13.15 3.28
N ASP A 4 30.45 14.45 3.49
CA ASP A 4 29.48 15.24 4.24
C ASP A 4 28.25 15.49 3.37
N PHE A 5 27.07 15.49 4.00
CA PHE A 5 25.84 15.75 3.27
C PHE A 5 25.78 17.22 2.85
N PRO A 6 25.35 17.53 1.62
CA PRO A 6 25.24 18.91 1.14
C PRO A 6 24.18 19.73 1.91
N CYS A 7 23.28 19.08 2.64
CA CYS A 7 22.35 19.71 3.57
C CYS A 7 21.86 18.71 4.63
N ASP A 8 21.30 19.22 5.73
CA ASP A 8 20.65 18.36 6.73
C ASP A 8 19.43 17.65 6.11
N PRO A 9 19.29 16.31 6.24
CA PRO A 9 18.24 15.52 5.60
C PRO A 9 16.81 15.97 5.92
N THR A 10 16.57 16.65 7.06
CA THR A 10 15.24 17.14 7.43
C THR A 10 14.90 18.51 6.88
N SER A 11 15.88 19.26 6.38
CA SER A 11 15.71 20.63 5.90
C SER A 11 14.70 20.73 4.76
N LEU A 12 14.83 19.88 3.74
CA LEU A 12 13.91 19.87 2.60
C LEU A 12 12.48 19.46 2.99
N VAL A 13 12.34 18.53 3.95
CA VAL A 13 11.03 18.10 4.44
C VAL A 13 10.32 19.23 5.19
N LYS A 14 11.04 19.94 6.06
CA LYS A 14 10.51 21.09 6.81
C LYS A 14 10.17 22.25 5.88
N TRP A 15 11.03 22.54 4.91
CA TRP A 15 10.81 23.59 3.92
C TRP A 15 9.56 23.32 3.07
N ARG A 16 9.43 22.12 2.49
CA ARG A 16 8.23 21.73 1.72
C ARG A 16 6.93 21.87 2.52
N LYS A 17 6.94 21.47 3.80
CA LYS A 17 5.78 21.63 4.70
C LYS A 17 5.44 23.10 4.97
N ARG A 18 6.44 23.97 5.03
CA ARG A 18 6.27 25.40 5.30
C ARG A 18 5.68 26.15 4.11
N ILE A 19 6.15 25.85 2.90
CA ILE A 19 5.69 26.53 1.67
C ILE A 19 4.32 26.02 1.18
N GLY A 20 3.95 24.78 1.49
CA GLY A 20 2.69 24.19 1.06
C GLY A 20 2.60 23.97 -0.46
N SER A 21 1.43 23.56 -0.96
CA SER A 21 1.20 23.38 -2.40
C SER A 21 1.26 24.71 -3.17
N GLU A 22 0.62 25.74 -2.63
CA GLU A 22 0.58 27.08 -3.25
C GLU A 22 1.97 27.69 -3.41
N GLY A 23 2.86 27.51 -2.43
CA GLY A 23 4.24 28.00 -2.52
C GLY A 23 5.07 27.22 -3.53
N VAL A 24 4.81 25.92 -3.72
CA VAL A 24 5.50 25.11 -4.74
C VAL A 24 5.08 25.53 -6.14
N GLU A 25 3.81 25.86 -6.37
CA GLU A 25 3.33 26.35 -7.66
C GLU A 25 4.01 27.65 -8.07
N LYS A 26 4.05 28.64 -7.16
CA LYS A 26 4.76 29.92 -7.39
C LYS A 26 6.25 29.72 -7.63
N PHE A 27 6.87 28.78 -6.92
CA PHE A 27 8.28 28.47 -7.11
C PHE A 27 8.53 27.84 -8.49
N LEU A 28 7.65 26.94 -8.94
CA LEU A 28 7.72 26.34 -10.28
C LEU A 28 7.54 27.40 -11.38
N GLU A 29 6.58 28.31 -11.21
CA GLU A 29 6.34 29.43 -12.11
C GLU A 29 7.59 30.31 -12.27
N GLU A 30 8.17 30.79 -11.16
CA GLU A 30 9.39 31.61 -11.21
C GLU A 30 10.59 30.85 -11.80
N THR A 31 10.69 29.55 -11.53
CA THR A 31 11.76 28.70 -12.11
C THR A 31 11.64 28.63 -13.63
N ILE A 32 10.43 28.50 -14.17
CA ILE A 32 10.17 28.48 -15.60
C ILE A 32 10.50 29.83 -16.23
N LEU A 33 10.03 30.94 -15.63
CA LEU A 33 10.30 32.29 -16.09
C LEU A 33 11.79 32.62 -16.08
N LEU A 34 12.51 32.20 -15.03
CA LEU A 34 13.96 32.33 -14.95
C LEU A 34 14.66 31.54 -16.07
N GLY A 35 14.23 30.30 -16.31
CA GLY A 35 14.77 29.48 -17.40
C GLY A 35 14.57 30.09 -18.79
N GLN A 36 13.47 30.82 -19.00
CA GLN A 36 13.26 31.60 -20.23
C GLN A 36 14.22 32.79 -20.33
N ARG A 37 14.37 33.57 -19.25
CA ARG A 37 15.26 34.76 -19.22
C ARG A 37 16.73 34.38 -19.46
N GLU A 38 17.19 33.29 -18.86
CA GLU A 38 18.56 32.78 -18.96
C GLU A 38 18.82 31.97 -20.26
N GLY A 39 17.82 31.89 -21.15
CA GLY A 39 17.90 31.17 -22.42
C GLY A 39 18.04 29.65 -22.28
N GLN A 40 17.77 29.11 -21.08
CA GLN A 40 17.85 27.68 -20.77
C GLN A 40 16.65 26.89 -21.30
N ILE A 41 15.51 27.57 -21.49
CA ILE A 41 14.27 26.97 -22.03
C ILE A 41 13.86 27.74 -23.28
N LYS A 42 13.79 27.07 -24.42
CA LYS A 42 13.36 27.68 -25.69
C LYS A 42 11.85 27.55 -25.89
N GLU A 43 11.24 28.49 -26.60
CA GLU A 43 9.80 28.47 -26.90
C GLU A 43 9.25 27.14 -27.45
N PRO A 44 9.96 26.38 -28.32
CA PRO A 44 9.46 25.11 -28.82
C PRO A 44 9.35 24.02 -27.74
N GLU A 45 10.08 24.12 -26.63
CA GLU A 45 10.11 23.12 -25.55
C GLU A 45 8.82 23.13 -24.72
N PHE A 46 8.10 24.26 -24.68
CA PHE A 46 6.78 24.36 -24.02
C PHE A 46 5.68 23.60 -24.75
N ARG A 47 5.88 23.18 -26.00
CA ARG A 47 4.88 22.46 -26.78
C ARG A 47 4.61 21.04 -26.26
N ARG A 48 5.53 20.47 -25.49
CA ARG A 48 5.41 19.11 -24.97
C ARG A 48 5.94 19.03 -23.55
N VAL A 49 5.03 18.91 -22.59
CA VAL A 49 5.37 18.58 -21.21
C VAL A 49 5.18 17.07 -21.02
N ASN A 50 6.26 16.34 -20.79
CA ASN A 50 6.18 14.94 -20.38
C ASN A 50 5.95 14.92 -18.86
N VAL A 51 4.71 14.67 -18.45
CA VAL A 51 4.39 14.48 -17.04
C VAL A 51 4.49 12.98 -16.72
N ASP A 52 5.54 12.58 -16.02
CA ASP A 52 5.63 11.22 -15.46
C ASP A 52 4.64 11.08 -14.29
N THR A 53 3.35 10.90 -14.59
CA THR A 53 2.28 10.73 -13.57
C THR A 53 2.21 9.31 -13.02
N THR A 54 3.15 8.43 -13.33
CA THR A 54 3.13 7.08 -12.76
C THR A 54 3.68 7.10 -11.34
N VAL A 55 2.86 7.57 -10.41
CA VAL A 55 2.94 7.11 -9.03
C VAL A 55 2.62 5.61 -9.07
N GLN A 56 3.64 4.79 -9.29
CA GLN A 56 3.52 3.39 -8.94
C GLN A 56 3.21 3.36 -7.45
N GLU A 57 2.02 2.87 -7.10
CA GLU A 57 1.67 2.65 -5.71
C GLU A 57 2.70 1.69 -5.11
N LYS A 58 3.67 2.26 -4.37
CA LYS A 58 4.84 1.55 -3.84
C LYS A 58 4.47 0.51 -2.77
N ALA A 59 3.18 0.39 -2.44
CA ALA A 59 2.62 -0.49 -1.43
C ALA A 59 1.58 -1.51 -1.97
N ILE A 60 1.47 -1.73 -3.29
CA ILE A 60 0.64 -2.84 -3.82
C ILE A 60 1.50 -4.09 -3.98
N THR A 61 1.40 -5.03 -3.04
CA THR A 61 1.81 -6.42 -3.30
C THR A 61 0.72 -7.14 -4.10
N PHE A 62 1.12 -7.89 -5.14
CA PHE A 62 0.23 -8.73 -5.95
C PHE A 62 -0.76 -9.52 -5.08
N PRO A 63 -2.07 -9.52 -5.41
CA PRO A 63 -3.06 -10.23 -4.62
C PRO A 63 -2.84 -11.74 -4.75
N THR A 64 -2.43 -12.39 -3.67
CA THR A 64 -2.42 -13.85 -3.58
C THR A 64 -3.72 -14.34 -2.95
N ASP A 65 -4.18 -15.52 -3.36
CA ASP A 65 -5.34 -16.18 -2.77
C ASP A 65 -5.30 -16.21 -1.23
N ALA A 66 -4.14 -16.49 -0.65
CA ALA A 66 -3.95 -16.51 0.79
C ALA A 66 -4.21 -15.13 1.42
N LYS A 67 -3.73 -14.05 0.80
CA LYS A 67 -3.95 -12.67 1.25
C LYS A 67 -5.43 -12.29 1.10
N LEU A 68 -6.06 -12.66 -0.01
CA LEU A 68 -7.48 -12.41 -0.25
C LEU A 68 -8.35 -13.11 0.78
N TYR A 69 -8.20 -14.43 0.98
CA TYR A 69 -8.98 -15.17 1.98
C TYR A 69 -8.77 -14.63 3.40
N HIS A 70 -7.53 -14.27 3.76
CA HIS A 70 -7.24 -13.70 5.07
C HIS A 70 -7.93 -12.34 5.25
N LYS A 71 -7.84 -11.45 4.26
CA LYS A 71 -8.41 -10.10 4.29
C LYS A 71 -9.93 -10.15 4.30
N MET A 72 -10.55 -10.95 3.44
CA MET A 72 -12.00 -11.17 3.41
C MET A 72 -12.53 -11.64 4.77
N ARG A 73 -11.85 -12.60 5.42
CA ARG A 73 -12.23 -13.03 6.76
C ARG A 73 -12.14 -11.88 7.78
N GLN A 74 -11.10 -11.05 7.71
CA GLN A 74 -10.98 -9.88 8.62
C GLN A 74 -12.12 -8.88 8.42
N VAL A 75 -12.45 -8.59 7.16
CA VAL A 75 -13.53 -7.67 6.80
C VAL A 75 -14.87 -8.21 7.29
N LEU A 76 -15.20 -9.47 6.99
CA LEU A 76 -16.47 -10.08 7.44
C LEU A 76 -16.61 -10.09 8.96
N VAL A 77 -15.55 -10.42 9.71
CA VAL A 77 -15.59 -10.38 11.17
C VAL A 77 -15.77 -8.95 11.69
N LYS A 78 -15.19 -7.96 11.01
CA LYS A 78 -15.35 -6.55 11.37
C LYS A 78 -16.78 -6.08 11.11
N GLU A 79 -17.35 -6.39 9.95
CA GLU A 79 -18.72 -6.02 9.60
C GLU A 79 -19.73 -6.72 10.50
N ALA A 80 -19.59 -8.03 10.76
CA ALA A 80 -20.45 -8.75 11.70
C ALA A 80 -20.43 -8.12 13.11
N SER A 81 -19.25 -7.61 13.55
CA SER A 81 -19.14 -6.91 14.83
C SER A 81 -19.83 -5.55 14.84
N LYS A 82 -19.90 -4.84 13.69
CA LYS A 82 -20.63 -3.57 13.58
C LYS A 82 -22.15 -3.80 13.59
N GLU A 83 -22.59 -4.83 12.86
CA GLU A 83 -23.99 -5.21 12.74
C GLU A 83 -24.51 -6.02 13.96
N ASN A 84 -23.69 -6.18 15.01
CA ASN A 84 -24.01 -6.96 16.21
C ASN A 84 -24.44 -8.43 15.93
N ILE A 85 -23.96 -8.99 14.81
CA ILE A 85 -24.22 -10.38 14.43
C ILE A 85 -23.27 -11.30 15.20
N GLN A 86 -23.83 -12.24 15.95
CA GLN A 86 -23.04 -13.22 16.69
C GLN A 86 -22.54 -14.34 15.77
N LEU A 87 -21.24 -14.30 15.47
CA LEU A 87 -20.55 -15.37 14.76
C LEU A 87 -20.25 -16.53 15.72
N ARG A 88 -20.57 -17.76 15.31
CA ARG A 88 -20.19 -18.99 16.04
C ARG A 88 -18.68 -19.02 16.29
N GLN A 89 -17.89 -18.67 15.28
CA GLN A 89 -16.42 -18.65 15.34
C GLN A 89 -15.86 -17.60 14.38
N SER A 90 -14.90 -16.78 14.84
CA SER A 90 -14.25 -15.72 14.03
C SER A 90 -12.93 -16.13 13.37
N TYR A 91 -12.32 -17.23 13.83
CA TYR A 91 -11.01 -17.72 13.38
C TYR A 91 -9.87 -16.68 13.38
N LYS A 92 -9.97 -15.61 14.18
CA LYS A 92 -8.97 -14.51 14.20
C LYS A 92 -7.55 -15.00 14.46
N ARG A 93 -7.34 -15.84 15.48
CA ARG A 93 -6.02 -16.43 15.81
C ARG A 93 -5.56 -17.46 14.78
N LYS A 94 -6.41 -18.45 14.47
CA LYS A 94 -6.08 -19.54 13.53
C LYS A 94 -5.80 -19.02 12.11
N GLY A 95 -6.59 -18.07 11.63
CA GLY A 95 -6.42 -17.45 10.32
C GLY A 95 -5.15 -16.59 10.21
N LYS A 96 -4.73 -15.91 11.29
CA LYS A 96 -3.43 -15.21 11.34
C LYS A 96 -2.27 -16.20 11.29
N LEU A 97 -2.32 -17.26 12.09
CA LEU A 97 -1.27 -18.27 12.12
C LEU A 97 -1.12 -18.99 10.77
N ALA A 98 -2.23 -19.39 10.15
CA ALA A 98 -2.22 -20.03 8.84
C ALA A 98 -1.64 -19.12 7.75
N PHE A 99 -1.97 -17.83 7.76
CA PHE A 99 -1.42 -16.86 6.82
C PHE A 99 0.10 -16.67 6.98
N ILE A 100 0.60 -16.55 8.21
CA ILE A 100 2.03 -16.47 8.49
C ILE A 100 2.76 -17.75 8.04
N LYS A 101 2.19 -18.93 8.34
CA LYS A 101 2.75 -20.21 7.91
C LYS A 101 2.77 -20.35 6.39
N GLN A 102 1.70 -19.93 5.70
CA GLN A 102 1.64 -19.94 4.24
C GLN A 102 2.79 -19.13 3.63
N GLY A 103 3.03 -17.92 4.14
CA GLY A 103 4.17 -17.09 3.71
C GLY A 103 5.52 -17.74 3.99
N ARG A 104 5.73 -18.26 5.21
CA ARG A 104 6.98 -18.96 5.57
C ARG A 104 7.25 -20.18 4.68
N TYR A 105 6.24 -21.00 4.41
CA TYR A 105 6.39 -22.16 3.54
C TYR A 105 6.65 -21.75 2.08
N PHE A 106 6.01 -20.67 1.62
CA PHE A 106 6.26 -20.14 0.28
C PHE A 106 7.71 -19.65 0.15
N HIS A 107 8.20 -18.86 1.11
CA HIS A 107 9.61 -18.41 1.15
C HIS A 107 10.60 -19.58 1.21
N ALA A 108 10.28 -20.64 1.96
CA ALA A 108 11.10 -21.85 2.04
C ALA A 108 10.96 -22.78 0.82
N LYS A 109 10.27 -22.37 -0.26
CA LYS A 109 9.97 -23.18 -1.45
C LYS A 109 9.19 -24.48 -1.17
N GLN A 110 8.48 -24.55 -0.04
CA GLN A 110 7.65 -25.69 0.37
C GLN A 110 6.22 -25.57 -0.16
N SER A 111 6.06 -25.59 -1.49
CA SER A 111 4.78 -25.30 -2.16
C SER A 111 3.61 -26.16 -1.65
N LYS A 112 3.79 -27.48 -1.48
CA LYS A 112 2.70 -28.36 -0.98
C LYS A 112 2.17 -27.92 0.38
N ARG A 113 3.04 -27.48 1.29
CA ARG A 113 2.67 -26.99 2.63
C ARG A 113 2.02 -25.61 2.55
N ALA A 114 2.54 -24.71 1.71
CA ALA A 114 1.93 -23.40 1.48
C ALA A 114 0.49 -23.53 0.95
N HIS A 115 0.26 -24.39 -0.06
CA HIS A 115 -1.08 -24.63 -0.60
C HIS A 115 -2.03 -25.24 0.43
N LYS A 116 -1.55 -26.10 1.33
CA LYS A 116 -2.36 -26.64 2.45
C LYS A 116 -2.83 -25.53 3.39
N GLU A 117 -1.97 -24.56 3.70
CA GLU A 117 -2.38 -23.40 4.51
C GLU A 117 -3.34 -22.47 3.75
N THR A 118 -3.16 -22.27 2.43
CA THR A 118 -4.13 -21.54 1.60
C THR A 118 -5.51 -22.19 1.63
N LYS A 119 -5.58 -23.53 1.52
CA LYS A 119 -6.84 -24.29 1.65
C LYS A 119 -7.48 -24.08 3.03
N ARG A 120 -6.70 -24.09 4.11
CA ARG A 120 -7.21 -23.80 5.47
C ARG A 120 -7.78 -22.40 5.59
N LEU A 121 -7.12 -21.39 5.00
CA LEU A 121 -7.63 -20.02 4.97
C LEU A 121 -8.98 -19.94 4.25
N LYS A 122 -9.13 -20.64 3.12
CA LYS A 122 -10.42 -20.77 2.41
C LYS A 122 -11.49 -21.42 3.27
N THR A 123 -11.16 -22.50 3.98
CA THR A 123 -12.11 -23.16 4.91
C THR A 123 -12.54 -22.22 6.03
N TYR A 124 -11.60 -21.50 6.67
CA TYR A 124 -11.94 -20.56 7.74
C TYR A 124 -12.84 -19.42 7.25
N LEU A 125 -12.57 -18.90 6.05
CA LEU A 125 -13.47 -17.92 5.42
C LEU A 125 -14.87 -18.51 5.21
N GLY A 126 -14.95 -19.73 4.67
CA GLY A 126 -16.22 -20.43 4.46
C GLY A 126 -17.02 -20.60 5.76
N CYS A 127 -16.37 -21.03 6.84
CA CYS A 127 -17.02 -21.16 8.15
C CYS A 127 -17.49 -19.83 8.73
N VAL A 128 -16.78 -18.72 8.48
CA VAL A 128 -17.23 -17.39 8.91
C VAL A 128 -18.42 -16.93 8.08
N LYS A 129 -18.42 -17.19 6.76
CA LYS A 129 -19.52 -16.84 5.85
C LYS A 129 -20.84 -17.54 6.23
N THR A 130 -20.78 -18.80 6.64
CA THR A 130 -21.98 -19.61 6.96
C THR A 130 -22.29 -19.69 8.45
N GLY A 131 -21.38 -19.27 9.32
CA GLY A 131 -21.43 -19.52 10.76
C GLY A 131 -22.01 -18.38 11.59
N TYR A 132 -23.07 -17.74 11.14
CA TYR A 132 -23.87 -16.81 11.97
C TYR A 132 -25.01 -17.58 12.65
N ARG A 133 -25.33 -17.25 13.90
CA ARG A 133 -26.53 -17.75 14.58
C ARG A 133 -27.65 -16.73 14.39
N GLU A 134 -28.78 -17.17 13.84
CA GLU A 134 -30.03 -16.43 13.97
C GLU A 134 -30.42 -16.40 15.47
N LYS A 135 -30.86 -15.24 15.93
CA LYS A 135 -31.39 -15.05 17.29
C LYS A 135 -32.83 -15.52 17.36
#